data_AF-A0A1Y3EW53-F1
#
_entry.id   AF-A0A1Y3EW53-F1
#
_cell.length_a   1.000
_cell.length_b   1.000
_cell.length_c   1.000
_cell.angle_alpha   90.00
_cell.angle_beta   90.00
_cell.angle_gamma   90.00
#
_symmetry.space_group_name_H-M   'P 1'
#
loop_
_entity.id
_entity.type
_entity.pdbx_description
1 polymer ?
#
loop_
_entity_poly.entity_id
_entity_poly.type
_entity_poly.pdbx_seq_one_letter_code
_entity_poly.pdbx_strand_id
1 'polypeptide(L)'
;MNSRVELRIIRRFLYVASSMPDIHGISSRWASVALRDMILPTVYLMEHLVSYRHAVLDFLSSLIHENLLFDIFQIRCAHFALPQTRGHTKESLCRLIWSLNNAIVRKSKRGAAEIFKWALKLSVEMSLRNYRRIYMTLRTNKRSRVIKFFLNCTAGKWMIKLLSWCLHELLPVDTKKYLTMLYDMGMSHGGRCIWILCGMAGRFPLVFFNYLFKTDVEKFWSVVREYKRRFSSRSSSRRCIQFCRERMRSVMRNTRIYGAIVKSLNPEVTSKMTRYFSRGMWAEGNKPAREFPFLFRLCVCSPSVASFLVVQFLRGNRRIMPPQLCRAEKCLSYVPELIIYGLSKPLDVYCRTIMAIKNKYREAVLESLWQYTFTKNRKDDPSMKLFRKRCLDLTYQILLHNCRYNKRRRCKRKSGRSFRYKYVSRYTLLDKVISTPKTVLSGMISRNCSQRTFFLQCAVGVSYVKGPVAMSEYLNYILFTSTHPYQLAGFFKLCKMVPRNVNEAIRLLMRTRQHVIETKFPIFSCRFPAEVMCSRWAINMRKVIKADKMLAKRRRPIMPRHVMIVK
;
A
#
# COMPACT_ATOMS: atom_id res chain seq x y z
N MET A 1 47.25 34.55 -18.72
CA MET A 1 46.42 34.83 -17.52
C MET A 1 47.35 35.05 -16.33
N ASN A 2 47.02 35.99 -15.44
CA ASN A 2 47.95 36.52 -14.42
C ASN A 2 48.15 35.52 -13.26
N SER A 3 49.32 34.88 -13.16
CA SER A 3 49.64 33.80 -12.19
C SER A 3 49.34 34.17 -10.73
N ARG A 4 49.47 35.46 -10.37
CA ARG A 4 49.15 35.98 -9.03
C ARG A 4 47.67 35.87 -8.66
N VAL A 5 46.76 36.00 -9.63
CA VAL A 5 45.31 35.90 -9.39
C VAL A 5 44.91 34.44 -9.16
N GLU A 6 45.42 33.53 -9.99
CA GLU A 6 45.21 32.08 -9.83
C GLU A 6 45.72 31.57 -8.48
N LEU A 7 46.93 31.98 -8.07
CA LEU A 7 47.48 31.64 -6.75
C LEU A 7 46.60 32.13 -5.59
N ARG A 8 46.02 33.33 -5.69
CA ARG A 8 45.08 33.84 -4.68
C ARG A 8 43.80 33.00 -4.63
N ILE A 9 43.28 32.59 -5.79
CA ILE A 9 42.08 31.73 -5.88
C ILE A 9 42.35 30.35 -5.27
N ILE A 10 43.48 29.71 -5.61
CA ILE A 10 43.89 28.41 -5.07
C ILE A 10 44.03 28.50 -3.54
N ARG A 11 44.73 29.52 -3.03
CA ARG A 11 44.88 29.72 -1.57
C ARG A 11 43.55 29.88 -0.86
N ARG A 12 42.61 30.64 -1.44
CA ARG A 12 41.25 30.77 -0.89
C ARG A 12 40.49 29.45 -0.86
N PHE A 13 40.56 28.66 -1.94
CA PHE A 13 39.95 27.33 -1.96
C PHE A 13 40.56 26.42 -0.89
N LEU A 14 41.88 26.36 -0.80
CA LEU A 14 42.58 25.51 0.17
C LEU A 14 42.19 25.89 1.60
N TYR A 15 42.15 27.18 1.94
CA TYR A 15 41.71 27.67 3.24
C TYR A 15 40.29 27.19 3.61
N VAL A 16 39.34 27.30 2.66
CA VAL A 16 37.95 26.84 2.87
C VAL A 16 37.88 25.31 2.96
N ALA A 17 38.65 24.59 2.14
CA ALA A 17 38.68 23.14 2.12
C ALA A 17 39.35 22.54 3.37
N SER A 18 40.34 23.23 3.94
CA SER A 18 41.10 22.83 5.13
C SER A 18 40.49 23.31 6.44
N SER A 19 39.36 24.01 6.40
CA SER A 19 38.68 24.51 7.62
C SER A 19 38.33 23.34 8.55
N MET A 20 38.95 23.31 9.74
CA MET A 20 38.77 22.26 10.75
C MET A 20 37.41 22.40 11.46
N PRO A 21 36.75 21.29 11.84
CA PRO A 21 35.50 21.34 12.57
C PRO A 21 35.66 21.98 13.95
N ASP A 22 34.64 22.76 14.33
CA ASP A 22 34.43 23.13 15.72
C ASP A 22 34.01 21.87 16.52
N ILE A 23 34.73 21.58 17.59
CA ILE A 23 34.83 20.25 18.23
C ILE A 23 33.52 19.82 18.91
N HIS A 24 32.54 20.72 19.03
CA HIS A 24 31.27 20.48 19.72
C HIS A 24 30.11 19.99 18.84
N GLY A 25 30.29 19.83 17.52
CA GLY A 25 29.41 19.00 16.69
C GLY A 25 27.95 19.45 16.50
N ILE A 26 27.64 20.70 16.85
CA ILE A 26 26.30 21.29 16.71
C ILE A 26 26.20 22.20 15.46
N SER A 27 27.30 22.86 15.09
CA SER A 27 27.44 23.80 13.97
C SER A 27 28.21 23.22 12.79
N SER A 28 27.97 23.75 11.59
CA SER A 28 28.69 23.35 10.37
C SER A 28 30.12 23.87 10.39
N ARG A 29 31.04 23.07 9.84
CA ARG A 29 32.45 23.43 9.60
C ARG A 29 32.61 24.72 8.78
N TRP A 30 31.59 25.05 7.99
CA TRP A 30 31.58 26.21 7.11
C TRP A 30 30.47 27.19 7.45
N ALA A 31 29.95 27.16 8.68
CA ALA A 31 28.89 28.08 9.11
C ALA A 31 29.32 29.55 9.02
N SER A 32 30.60 29.84 9.29
CA SER A 32 31.21 31.18 9.26
C SER A 32 31.80 31.57 7.90
N VAL A 33 31.86 30.66 6.93
CA VAL A 33 32.45 30.94 5.61
C VAL A 33 31.40 31.63 4.73
N ALA A 34 31.78 32.78 4.15
CA ALA A 34 30.91 33.51 3.25
C ALA A 34 30.59 32.69 1.99
N LEU A 35 29.33 32.77 1.55
CA LEU A 35 28.82 32.04 0.38
C LEU A 35 29.68 32.26 -0.87
N ARG A 36 30.14 33.51 -1.09
CA ARG A 36 30.98 33.88 -2.25
C ARG A 36 32.32 33.15 -2.24
N ASP A 37 32.95 33.02 -1.07
CA ASP A 37 34.26 32.39 -0.93
C ASP A 37 34.21 30.87 -1.02
N MET A 38 33.07 30.25 -0.70
CA MET A 38 32.86 28.82 -0.97
C MET A 38 32.65 28.53 -2.46
N ILE A 39 31.99 29.43 -3.19
CA ILE A 39 31.54 29.16 -4.56
C ILE A 39 32.59 29.55 -5.58
N LEU A 40 33.03 30.81 -5.54
CA LEU A 40 33.78 31.40 -6.65
C LEU A 40 35.14 30.71 -6.89
N PRO A 41 35.95 30.41 -5.86
CA PRO A 41 37.18 29.65 -6.06
C PRO A 41 36.94 28.23 -6.56
N THR A 42 35.94 27.56 -6.01
CA THR A 42 35.59 26.18 -6.36
C THR A 42 35.14 26.08 -7.82
N VAL A 43 34.29 27.00 -8.30
CA VAL A 43 33.84 27.03 -9.70
C VAL A 43 35.00 27.31 -10.64
N TYR A 44 35.84 28.29 -10.31
CA TYR A 44 37.01 28.61 -11.11
C TYR A 44 37.95 27.40 -11.28
N LEU A 45 38.24 26.68 -10.19
CA LEU A 45 39.08 25.49 -10.23
C LEU A 45 38.46 24.36 -11.06
N MET A 46 37.16 24.12 -10.94
CA MET A 46 36.47 23.11 -11.76
C MET A 46 36.55 23.40 -13.26
N GLU A 47 36.37 24.66 -13.63
CA GLU A 47 36.29 25.10 -15.03
C GLU A 47 37.65 25.19 -15.69
N HIS A 48 38.63 25.79 -15.02
CA HIS A 48 39.88 26.21 -15.64
C HIS A 48 41.09 25.35 -15.27
N LEU A 49 41.06 24.62 -14.13
CA LEU A 49 42.22 23.91 -13.61
C LEU A 49 41.91 22.41 -13.41
N VAL A 50 42.11 21.62 -14.47
CA VAL A 50 41.81 20.17 -14.50
C VAL A 50 42.50 19.40 -13.37
N SER A 51 43.75 19.75 -13.03
CA SER A 51 44.53 19.13 -11.95
C SER A 51 43.88 19.26 -10.56
N TYR A 52 43.04 20.27 -10.34
CA TYR A 52 42.35 20.50 -9.07
C TYR A 52 40.95 19.88 -8.98
N ARG A 53 40.45 19.26 -10.07
CA ARG A 53 39.08 18.72 -10.09
C ARG A 53 38.85 17.66 -9.02
N HIS A 54 39.81 16.76 -8.78
CA HIS A 54 39.69 15.76 -7.72
C HIS A 54 39.55 16.39 -6.33
N ALA A 55 40.38 17.39 -6.01
CA ALA A 55 40.29 18.12 -4.75
C ALA A 55 38.93 18.83 -4.58
N VAL A 56 38.40 19.42 -5.65
CA VAL A 56 37.05 20.01 -5.62
C VAL A 56 35.97 18.95 -5.38
N LEU A 57 36.06 17.79 -6.04
CA LEU A 57 35.10 16.70 -5.84
C LEU A 57 35.16 16.13 -4.41
N ASP A 58 36.32 16.09 -3.77
CA ASP A 58 36.48 15.66 -2.38
C ASP A 58 35.89 16.69 -1.40
N PHE A 59 36.11 17.99 -1.66
CA PHE A 59 35.47 19.07 -0.91
C PHE A 59 33.93 18.98 -1.02
N LEU A 60 33.39 18.78 -2.22
CA LEU A 60 31.95 18.61 -2.44
C LEU A 60 31.42 17.36 -1.76
N SER A 61 32.18 16.26 -1.77
CA SER A 61 31.81 15.02 -1.07
C SER A 61 31.65 15.28 0.43
N SER A 62 32.57 16.04 1.03
CA SER A 62 32.52 16.44 2.44
C SER A 62 31.29 17.30 2.74
N LEU A 63 31.01 18.30 1.89
CA LEU A 63 29.84 19.18 2.01
C LEU A 63 28.51 18.39 1.91
N ILE A 64 28.45 17.41 1.01
CA ILE A 64 27.28 16.53 0.83
C ILE A 64 27.07 15.65 2.07
N HIS A 65 28.14 15.04 2.60
CA HIS A 65 28.07 14.22 3.80
C HIS A 65 27.63 15.02 5.02
N GLU A 66 28.16 16.21 5.21
CA GLU A 66 27.78 17.08 6.31
C GLU A 66 26.30 17.50 6.21
N ASN A 67 25.83 17.90 5.03
CA ASN A 67 24.43 18.24 4.79
C ASN A 67 23.48 17.07 5.08
N LEU A 68 23.89 15.84 4.77
CA LEU A 68 23.12 14.63 5.11
C LEU A 68 23.06 14.42 6.64
N LEU A 69 24.16 14.64 7.35
CA LEU A 69 24.20 14.52 8.81
C LEU A 69 23.28 15.54 9.48
N PHE A 70 23.24 16.79 8.99
CA PHE A 70 22.28 17.79 9.46
C PHE A 70 20.82 17.37 9.23
N ASP A 71 20.49 16.85 8.05
CA ASP A 71 19.13 16.36 7.78
C ASP A 71 18.76 15.16 8.68
N ILE A 72 19.73 14.33 9.08
CA ILE A 72 19.52 13.25 10.07
C ILE A 72 19.33 13.83 11.47
N PHE A 73 20.14 14.82 11.85
CA PHE A 73 20.09 15.46 13.16
C PHE A 73 18.77 16.19 13.37
N GLN A 74 18.25 16.87 12.36
CA GLN A 74 16.95 17.54 12.40
C GLN A 74 15.79 16.58 12.74
N ILE A 75 15.89 15.29 12.38
CA ILE A 75 14.90 14.29 12.80
C ILE A 75 15.04 13.95 14.27
N ARG A 76 16.26 13.88 14.81
CA ARG A 76 16.52 13.58 16.23
C ARG A 76 16.05 14.72 17.13
N CYS A 77 16.27 15.94 16.69
CA CYS A 77 16.08 17.15 17.48
C CYS A 77 14.95 18.02 16.92
N ALA A 78 13.87 17.41 16.41
CA ALA A 78 12.73 18.10 15.81
C ALA A 78 12.03 19.13 16.74
N HIS A 79 12.39 19.15 18.02
CA HIS A 79 11.91 20.07 19.05
C HIS A 79 12.82 21.29 19.29
N PHE A 80 14.03 21.32 18.71
CA PHE A 80 14.99 22.42 18.84
C PHE A 80 15.08 23.22 17.54
N ALA A 81 15.08 24.56 17.65
CA ALA A 81 15.25 25.47 16.52
C ALA A 81 16.71 25.43 16.02
N LEU A 82 16.99 24.47 15.13
CA LEU A 82 18.29 24.21 14.50
C LEU A 82 18.66 24.97 13.20
N PRO A 83 17.88 25.90 12.61
CA PRO A 83 18.27 26.53 11.33
C PRO A 83 19.63 27.24 11.36
N GLN A 84 19.99 27.84 12.49
CA GLN A 84 21.18 28.70 12.60
C GLN A 84 22.50 27.93 12.56
N THR A 85 22.50 26.63 12.90
CA THR A 85 23.75 25.87 13.02
C THR A 85 24.28 25.36 11.68
N ARG A 86 23.46 25.39 10.62
CA ARG A 86 23.83 24.91 9.27
C ARG A 86 24.51 25.99 8.42
N GLY A 87 24.41 27.27 8.81
CA GLY A 87 24.92 28.41 8.04
C GLY A 87 24.48 28.41 6.57
N HIS A 88 25.37 28.83 5.67
CA HIS A 88 25.11 28.89 4.22
C HIS A 88 25.34 27.56 3.46
N THR A 89 25.75 26.48 4.14
CA THR A 89 26.17 25.23 3.48
C THR A 89 25.15 24.58 2.56
N LYS A 90 23.86 24.70 2.90
CA LYS A 90 22.76 24.21 2.06
C LYS A 90 22.71 24.97 0.73
N GLU A 91 22.85 26.30 0.78
CA GLU A 91 22.84 27.15 -0.40
C GLU A 91 24.10 26.97 -1.25
N SER A 92 25.28 26.92 -0.60
CA SER A 92 26.56 26.63 -1.27
C SER A 92 26.49 25.32 -2.03
N LEU A 93 25.97 24.26 -1.42
CA LEU A 93 25.80 22.96 -2.07
C LEU A 93 24.92 23.04 -3.34
N CYS A 94 23.80 23.78 -3.26
CA CYS A 94 22.89 23.94 -4.38
C CYS A 94 23.57 24.64 -5.56
N ARG A 95 24.27 25.75 -5.29
CA ARG A 95 24.95 26.55 -6.31
C ARG A 95 26.14 25.80 -6.91
N LEU A 96 26.96 25.14 -6.08
CA LEU A 96 28.12 24.37 -6.53
C LEU A 96 27.75 23.18 -7.41
N ILE A 97 26.71 22.41 -7.05
CA ILE A 97 26.23 21.30 -7.90
C ILE A 97 25.65 21.81 -9.22
N TRP A 98 25.01 22.99 -9.21
CA TRP A 98 24.54 23.62 -10.44
C TRP A 98 25.71 24.07 -11.33
N SER A 99 26.73 24.68 -10.74
CA SER A 99 27.94 25.08 -11.46
C SER A 99 28.68 23.87 -12.04
N LEU A 100 28.81 22.76 -11.31
CA LEU A 100 29.33 21.49 -11.84
C LEU A 100 28.64 21.06 -13.14
N ASN A 101 27.31 21.17 -13.17
CA ASN A 101 26.53 20.81 -14.35
C ASN A 101 26.86 21.70 -15.55
N ASN A 102 26.93 23.02 -15.34
CA ASN A 102 27.21 23.98 -16.41
C ASN A 102 28.67 23.96 -16.87
N ALA A 103 29.60 23.77 -15.93
CA ALA A 103 31.04 23.78 -16.14
C ALA A 103 31.54 22.53 -16.85
N ILE A 104 31.00 21.36 -16.48
CA ILE A 104 31.57 20.05 -16.87
C ILE A 104 30.54 19.21 -17.61
N VAL A 105 29.39 18.92 -16.99
CA VAL A 105 28.44 17.92 -17.50
C VAL A 105 27.88 18.31 -18.87
N ARG A 106 27.47 19.56 -19.04
CA ARG A 106 26.90 20.06 -20.31
C ARG A 106 27.95 20.31 -21.40
N LYS A 107 29.22 20.52 -21.02
CA LYS A 107 30.29 20.85 -21.98
C LYS A 107 30.92 19.62 -22.63
N SER A 108 30.93 18.47 -21.96
CA SER A 108 31.61 17.28 -22.48
C SER A 108 30.98 15.98 -22.01
N LYS A 109 30.81 15.02 -22.94
CA LYS A 109 30.38 13.64 -22.62
C LYS A 109 31.37 12.91 -21.72
N ARG A 110 32.69 13.15 -21.89
CA ARG A 110 33.74 12.59 -21.03
C ARG A 110 33.62 13.15 -19.61
N GLY A 111 33.41 14.45 -19.49
CA GLY A 111 33.14 15.11 -18.20
C GLY A 111 31.87 14.58 -17.53
N ALA A 112 30.77 14.45 -18.29
CA ALA A 112 29.53 13.85 -17.79
C ALA A 112 29.76 12.41 -17.27
N ALA A 113 30.57 11.60 -17.96
CA ALA A 113 30.89 10.24 -17.54
C ALA A 113 31.73 10.22 -16.25
N GLU A 114 32.69 11.11 -16.11
CA GLU A 114 33.51 11.25 -14.90
C GLU A 114 32.66 11.65 -13.69
N ILE A 115 31.86 12.70 -13.83
CA ILE A 115 30.94 13.17 -12.77
C ILE A 115 29.88 12.12 -12.45
N PHE A 116 29.38 11.37 -13.44
CA PHE A 116 28.45 10.26 -13.21
C PHE A 116 29.06 9.18 -12.32
N LYS A 117 30.30 8.75 -12.61
CA LYS A 117 31.00 7.73 -11.82
C LYS A 117 31.24 8.20 -10.39
N TRP A 118 31.74 9.43 -10.22
CA TRP A 118 31.95 10.04 -8.91
C TRP A 118 30.63 10.13 -8.11
N ALA A 119 29.59 10.69 -8.71
CA ALA A 119 28.30 10.88 -8.06
C ALA A 119 27.64 9.56 -7.66
N LEU A 120 27.80 8.51 -8.49
CA LEU A 120 27.28 7.18 -8.21
C LEU A 120 28.04 6.52 -7.04
N LYS A 121 29.38 6.62 -7.02
CA LYS A 121 30.22 6.13 -5.92
C LYS A 121 29.87 6.82 -4.61
N LEU A 122 29.78 8.15 -4.61
CA LEU A 122 29.41 8.95 -3.44
C LEU A 122 28.01 8.60 -2.93
N SER A 123 27.04 8.41 -3.82
CA SER A 123 25.67 8.01 -3.44
C SER A 123 25.64 6.64 -2.73
N VAL A 124 26.47 5.69 -3.17
CA VAL A 124 26.62 4.39 -2.51
C VAL A 124 27.28 4.55 -1.15
N GLU A 125 28.35 5.32 -1.05
CA GLU A 125 29.05 5.60 0.20
C GLU A 125 28.13 6.25 1.25
N MET A 126 27.41 7.30 0.87
CA MET A 126 26.39 7.95 1.70
C MET A 126 25.36 6.94 2.22
N SER A 127 24.93 6.03 1.36
CA SER A 127 23.99 4.97 1.71
C SER A 127 24.58 4.05 2.75
N LEU A 128 25.76 3.50 2.51
CA LEU A 128 26.37 2.49 3.38
C LEU A 128 26.70 3.07 4.76
N ARG A 129 27.29 4.26 4.83
CA ARG A 129 27.66 4.93 6.08
C ARG A 129 26.44 5.29 6.93
N ASN A 130 25.35 5.73 6.31
CA ASN A 130 24.22 6.33 7.06
C ASN A 130 22.96 5.47 7.15
N TYR A 131 22.84 4.37 6.40
CA TYR A 131 21.61 3.57 6.36
C TYR A 131 21.15 3.11 7.76
N ARG A 132 22.07 2.54 8.55
CA ARG A 132 21.78 2.05 9.91
C ARG A 132 21.41 3.22 10.82
N ARG A 133 22.14 4.33 10.77
CA ARG A 133 21.88 5.55 11.56
C ARG A 133 20.49 6.11 11.28
N ILE A 134 20.10 6.22 10.01
CA ILE A 134 18.77 6.69 9.58
C ILE A 134 17.68 5.71 10.03
N TYR A 135 17.91 4.40 9.84
CA TYR A 135 16.96 3.36 10.23
C TYR A 135 16.62 3.42 11.72
N MET A 136 17.65 3.57 12.58
CA MET A 136 17.50 3.71 14.03
C MET A 136 16.82 5.03 14.39
N THR A 137 17.25 6.14 13.76
CA THR A 137 16.72 7.49 14.04
C THR A 137 15.23 7.60 13.69
N LEU A 138 14.79 6.98 12.59
CA LEU A 138 13.37 6.96 12.20
C LEU A 138 12.50 6.01 13.04
N ARG A 139 13.10 5.27 13.99
CA ARG A 139 12.45 4.25 14.85
C ARG A 139 11.45 3.39 14.06
N THR A 140 11.91 2.81 12.95
CA THR A 140 10.99 2.14 12.00
C THR A 140 11.47 0.78 11.52
N ASN A 141 10.55 -0.20 11.54
CA ASN A 141 10.81 -1.52 10.97
C ASN A 141 10.66 -1.54 9.44
N LYS A 142 10.34 -0.39 8.80
CA LYS A 142 10.01 -0.31 7.36
C LYS A 142 11.17 0.31 6.57
N ARG A 143 11.88 -0.53 5.80
CA ARG A 143 12.95 -0.09 4.86
C ARG A 143 12.50 1.01 3.88
N SER A 144 11.20 1.09 3.54
CA SER A 144 10.66 2.13 2.65
C SER A 144 10.73 3.53 3.24
N ARG A 145 10.77 3.70 4.56
CA ARG A 145 10.93 5.02 5.19
C ARG A 145 12.35 5.56 5.04
N VAL A 146 13.37 4.69 5.14
CA VAL A 146 14.77 5.06 4.91
C VAL A 146 14.98 5.52 3.47
N ILE A 147 14.40 4.78 2.50
CA ILE A 147 14.44 5.19 1.08
C ILE A 147 13.77 6.53 0.87
N LYS A 148 12.59 6.74 1.47
CA LYS A 148 11.88 8.01 1.40
C LYS A 148 12.69 9.17 2.01
N PHE A 149 13.45 8.91 3.07
CA PHE A 149 14.37 9.89 3.65
C PHE A 149 15.45 10.30 2.65
N PHE A 150 16.18 9.33 2.07
CA PHE A 150 17.21 9.65 1.06
C PHE A 150 16.64 10.44 -0.13
N LEU A 151 15.47 10.06 -0.63
CA LEU A 151 14.80 10.79 -1.73
C LEU A 151 14.36 12.21 -1.37
N ASN A 152 14.24 12.53 -0.07
CA ASN A 152 13.69 13.80 0.42
C ASN A 152 14.73 14.72 1.08
N CYS A 153 15.82 14.17 1.58
CA CYS A 153 16.92 14.93 2.16
C CYS A 153 17.61 15.79 1.08
N THR A 154 18.27 16.86 1.52
CA THR A 154 18.92 17.85 0.66
C THR A 154 19.98 17.18 -0.19
N ALA A 155 20.89 16.45 0.45
CA ALA A 155 21.98 15.73 -0.22
C ALA A 155 21.44 14.75 -1.29
N GLY A 156 20.51 13.88 -0.91
CA GLY A 156 19.96 12.89 -1.83
C GLY A 156 19.18 13.49 -3.01
N LYS A 157 18.44 14.58 -2.81
CA LYS A 157 17.77 15.31 -3.91
C LYS A 157 18.77 15.82 -4.95
N TRP A 158 19.85 16.45 -4.50
CA TRP A 158 20.87 16.98 -5.39
C TRP A 158 21.68 15.88 -6.08
N MET A 159 21.98 14.78 -5.38
CA MET A 159 22.62 13.61 -6.01
C MET A 159 21.75 13.00 -7.13
N ILE A 160 20.45 12.82 -6.91
CA ILE A 160 19.54 12.36 -7.98
C ILE A 160 19.50 13.35 -9.14
N LYS A 161 19.51 14.66 -8.85
CA LYS A 161 19.49 15.69 -9.89
C LYS A 161 20.77 15.66 -10.74
N LEU A 162 21.94 15.57 -10.10
CA LEU A 162 23.23 15.50 -10.78
C LEU A 162 23.36 14.22 -11.61
N LEU A 163 23.02 13.07 -11.04
CA LEU A 163 22.97 11.79 -11.78
C LEU A 163 22.01 11.87 -12.97
N SER A 164 20.89 12.59 -12.82
CA SER A 164 19.93 12.80 -13.91
C SER A 164 20.49 13.65 -15.03
N TRP A 165 21.21 14.71 -14.73
CA TRP A 165 21.87 15.51 -15.75
C TRP A 165 22.95 14.73 -16.48
N CYS A 166 23.77 13.96 -15.76
CA CYS A 166 24.77 13.12 -16.40
C CYS A 166 24.13 12.04 -17.29
N LEU A 167 23.10 11.34 -16.82
CA LEU A 167 22.41 10.33 -17.64
C LEU A 167 21.75 10.92 -18.88
N HIS A 168 21.22 12.14 -18.81
CA HIS A 168 20.67 12.81 -19.98
C HIS A 168 21.71 12.91 -21.10
N GLU A 169 22.95 13.23 -20.75
CA GLU A 169 24.05 13.33 -21.70
C GLU A 169 24.58 11.97 -22.16
N LEU A 170 24.55 10.95 -21.30
CA LEU A 170 25.21 9.67 -21.50
C LEU A 170 24.33 8.57 -22.10
N LEU A 171 23.02 8.62 -21.90
CA LEU A 171 22.09 7.61 -22.45
C LEU A 171 22.15 7.53 -23.99
N PRO A 172 22.22 8.65 -24.75
CA PRO A 172 22.38 8.60 -26.20
C PRO A 172 23.69 7.96 -26.67
N VAL A 173 24.74 7.98 -25.82
CA VAL A 173 26.06 7.43 -26.16
C VAL A 173 26.08 5.92 -25.98
N ASP A 174 25.67 5.43 -24.80
CA ASP A 174 25.62 3.99 -24.53
C ASP A 174 24.60 3.68 -23.42
N THR A 175 23.34 3.53 -23.82
CA THR A 175 22.24 3.24 -22.90
C THR A 175 22.50 1.96 -22.09
N LYS A 176 23.05 0.91 -22.71
CA LYS A 176 23.24 -0.39 -22.04
C LYS A 176 24.28 -0.28 -20.93
N LYS A 177 25.45 0.31 -21.21
CA LYS A 177 26.55 0.47 -20.24
C LYS A 177 26.13 1.26 -19.02
N TYR A 178 25.56 2.46 -19.22
CA TYR A 178 25.24 3.35 -18.08
C TYR A 178 24.04 2.86 -17.27
N LEU A 179 23.05 2.22 -17.88
CA LEU A 179 21.97 1.57 -17.13
C LEU A 179 22.47 0.34 -16.36
N THR A 180 23.36 -0.46 -16.95
CA THR A 180 23.96 -1.62 -16.26
C THR A 180 24.77 -1.15 -15.05
N MET A 181 25.66 -0.17 -15.23
CA MET A 181 26.45 0.40 -14.14
C MET A 181 25.58 0.94 -13.00
N LEU A 182 24.52 1.68 -13.34
CA LEU A 182 23.57 2.22 -12.37
C LEU A 182 22.80 1.11 -11.64
N TYR A 183 22.32 0.11 -12.39
CA TYR A 183 21.58 -1.03 -11.87
C TYR A 183 22.42 -1.86 -10.91
N ASP A 184 23.65 -2.22 -11.32
CA ASP A 184 24.57 -3.03 -10.53
C ASP A 184 24.96 -2.32 -9.23
N MET A 185 25.30 -1.03 -9.30
CA MET A 185 25.62 -0.23 -8.11
C MET A 185 24.40 -0.04 -7.18
N GLY A 186 23.21 0.15 -7.76
CA GLY A 186 21.97 0.26 -6.99
C GLY A 186 21.58 -1.06 -6.30
N MET A 187 22.05 -2.19 -6.84
CA MET A 187 21.70 -3.53 -6.40
C MET A 187 22.81 -4.25 -5.61
N SER A 188 24.07 -3.87 -5.70
CA SER A 188 25.19 -4.57 -5.05
C SER A 188 25.01 -4.75 -3.53
N HIS A 189 24.37 -3.79 -2.84
CA HIS A 189 24.29 -3.79 -1.37
C HIS A 189 22.90 -4.06 -0.78
N GLY A 190 22.23 -5.14 -1.21
CA GLY A 190 21.07 -5.71 -0.48
C GLY A 190 19.83 -4.80 -0.34
N GLY A 191 19.72 -3.77 -1.20
CA GLY A 191 18.63 -2.80 -1.20
C GLY A 191 18.85 -1.56 -0.34
N ARG A 192 20.08 -1.33 0.18
CA ARG A 192 20.46 -0.07 0.85
C ARG A 192 20.53 1.10 -0.13
N CYS A 193 21.01 0.85 -1.35
CA CYS A 193 21.19 1.84 -2.43
C CYS A 193 20.00 1.93 -3.40
N ILE A 194 18.92 1.17 -3.18
CA ILE A 194 17.75 1.11 -4.08
C ILE A 194 17.08 2.48 -4.27
N TRP A 195 17.31 3.45 -3.37
CA TRP A 195 16.76 4.79 -3.50
C TRP A 195 17.34 5.52 -4.72
N ILE A 196 18.58 5.21 -5.13
CA ILE A 196 19.20 5.74 -6.34
C ILE A 196 18.36 5.31 -7.55
N LEU A 197 18.13 4.00 -7.71
CA LEU A 197 17.30 3.45 -8.79
C LEU A 197 15.85 3.97 -8.72
N CYS A 198 15.27 4.12 -7.53
CA CYS A 198 13.93 4.68 -7.40
C CYS A 198 13.87 6.16 -7.83
N GLY A 199 14.90 6.96 -7.51
CA GLY A 199 14.99 8.36 -7.91
C GLY A 199 15.18 8.49 -9.42
N MET A 200 16.10 7.71 -9.99
CA MET A 200 16.38 7.69 -11.42
C MET A 200 15.21 7.17 -12.25
N ALA A 201 14.52 6.12 -11.81
CA ALA A 201 13.35 5.59 -12.51
C ALA A 201 12.13 6.53 -12.45
N GLY A 202 12.09 7.46 -11.50
CA GLY A 202 11.11 8.55 -11.51
C GLY A 202 11.41 9.59 -12.60
N ARG A 203 12.69 9.81 -12.94
CA ARG A 203 13.15 10.79 -13.95
C ARG A 203 13.22 10.22 -15.36
N PHE A 204 13.61 8.95 -15.51
CA PHE A 204 13.71 8.23 -16.79
C PHE A 204 12.78 6.99 -16.81
N PRO A 205 11.47 7.16 -16.61
CA PRO A 205 10.54 6.05 -16.41
C PRO A 205 10.48 5.09 -17.60
N LEU A 206 10.48 5.61 -18.83
CA LEU A 206 10.42 4.81 -20.05
C LEU A 206 11.67 3.96 -20.25
N VAL A 207 12.85 4.57 -20.08
CA VAL A 207 14.16 3.92 -20.24
C VAL A 207 14.28 2.75 -19.25
N PHE A 208 13.98 3.00 -17.98
CA PHE A 208 13.99 1.95 -16.94
C PHE A 208 12.94 0.87 -17.18
N PHE A 209 11.74 1.24 -17.63
CA PHE A 209 10.71 0.27 -17.94
C PHE A 209 11.15 -0.67 -19.07
N ASN A 210 11.65 -0.13 -20.17
CA ASN A 210 12.13 -0.91 -21.31
C ASN A 210 13.32 -1.81 -20.93
N TYR A 211 14.25 -1.31 -20.11
CA TYR A 211 15.43 -2.07 -19.65
C TYR A 211 15.08 -3.26 -18.75
N LEU A 212 14.10 -3.09 -17.84
CA LEU A 212 13.80 -4.10 -16.81
C LEU A 212 12.67 -5.07 -17.22
N PHE A 213 11.64 -4.58 -17.89
CA PHE A 213 10.35 -5.29 -17.97
C PHE A 213 10.44 -6.63 -18.71
N LYS A 214 11.07 -6.67 -19.88
CA LYS A 214 11.19 -7.92 -20.65
C LYS A 214 11.98 -8.97 -19.87
N THR A 215 13.13 -8.57 -19.32
CA THR A 215 14.01 -9.42 -18.51
C THR A 215 13.30 -9.96 -17.26
N ASP A 216 12.52 -9.14 -16.57
CA ASP A 216 11.80 -9.56 -15.37
C ASP A 216 10.64 -10.51 -15.70
N VAL A 217 9.94 -10.30 -16.82
CA VAL A 217 8.92 -11.23 -17.33
C VAL A 217 9.54 -12.59 -17.69
N GLU A 218 10.70 -12.60 -18.36
CA GLU A 218 11.41 -13.83 -18.71
C GLU A 218 11.88 -14.59 -17.47
N LYS A 219 12.47 -13.88 -16.49
CA LYS A 219 12.86 -14.44 -15.20
C LYS A 219 11.66 -15.02 -14.44
N PHE A 220 10.54 -14.31 -14.44
CA PHE A 220 9.29 -14.80 -13.85
C PHE A 220 8.86 -16.13 -14.47
N TRP A 221 8.79 -16.22 -15.80
CA TRP A 221 8.40 -17.46 -16.49
C TRP A 221 9.42 -18.58 -16.36
N SER A 222 10.71 -18.27 -16.20
CA SER A 222 11.73 -19.26 -15.86
C SER A 222 11.42 -19.92 -14.51
N VAL A 223 11.11 -19.13 -13.47
CA VAL A 223 10.72 -19.64 -12.15
C VAL A 223 9.41 -20.44 -12.21
N VAL A 224 8.43 -20.02 -13.02
CA VAL A 224 7.19 -20.78 -13.22
C VAL A 224 7.46 -22.15 -13.83
N ARG A 225 8.31 -22.23 -14.86
CA ARG A 225 8.71 -23.51 -15.48
C ARG A 225 9.48 -24.39 -14.50
N GLU A 226 10.44 -23.81 -13.76
CA GLU A 226 11.19 -24.54 -12.73
C GLU A 226 10.26 -25.11 -11.66
N TYR A 227 9.29 -24.33 -11.17
CA TYR A 227 8.31 -24.80 -10.20
C TYR A 227 7.49 -25.98 -10.72
N LYS A 228 6.95 -25.87 -11.95
CA LYS A 228 6.13 -26.93 -12.54
C LYS A 228 6.91 -28.22 -12.77
N ARG A 229 8.20 -28.15 -13.09
CA ARG A 229 9.06 -29.34 -13.22
C ARG A 229 9.36 -29.99 -11.87
N ARG A 230 9.58 -29.19 -10.83
CA ARG A 230 10.03 -29.70 -9.52
C ARG A 230 8.89 -30.16 -8.60
N PHE A 231 7.69 -29.63 -8.77
CA PHE A 231 6.60 -29.84 -7.83
C PHE A 231 5.33 -30.35 -8.52
N SER A 232 4.88 -31.52 -8.10
CA SER A 232 3.55 -32.08 -8.39
C SER A 232 2.52 -31.67 -7.31
N SER A 233 1.25 -31.98 -7.54
CA SER A 233 0.14 -31.74 -6.59
C SER A 233 0.35 -32.41 -5.22
N ARG A 234 1.17 -33.47 -5.14
CA ARG A 234 1.48 -34.21 -3.90
C ARG A 234 2.71 -33.67 -3.15
N SER A 235 3.34 -32.62 -3.66
CA SER A 235 4.56 -32.07 -3.06
C SER A 235 4.31 -31.42 -1.70
N SER A 236 5.27 -31.56 -0.78
CA SER A 236 5.21 -30.91 0.54
C SER A 236 5.07 -29.40 0.41
N SER A 237 4.00 -28.85 1.02
CA SER A 237 3.73 -27.41 1.09
C SER A 237 4.93 -26.61 1.61
N ARG A 238 5.70 -27.18 2.56
CA ARG A 238 6.89 -26.53 3.13
C ARG A 238 7.99 -26.32 2.08
N ARG A 239 8.25 -27.33 1.23
CA ARG A 239 9.24 -27.24 0.14
C ARG A 239 8.83 -26.22 -0.92
N CYS A 240 7.55 -26.23 -1.33
CA CYS A 240 7.01 -25.25 -2.28
C CYS A 240 7.13 -23.81 -1.76
N ILE A 241 6.81 -23.58 -0.48
CA ILE A 241 6.94 -22.27 0.18
C ILE A 241 8.39 -21.80 0.22
N GLN A 242 9.32 -22.68 0.56
CA GLN A 242 10.74 -22.35 0.62
C GLN A 242 11.27 -21.96 -0.76
N PHE A 243 10.98 -22.76 -1.79
CA PHE A 243 11.34 -22.46 -3.17
C PHE A 243 10.83 -21.08 -3.61
N CYS A 244 9.54 -20.79 -3.38
CA CYS A 244 8.97 -19.50 -3.74
C CYS A 244 9.61 -18.35 -2.94
N ARG A 245 9.95 -18.54 -1.66
CA ARG A 245 10.62 -17.50 -0.86
C ARG A 245 12.01 -17.16 -1.40
N GLU A 246 12.74 -18.13 -1.89
CA GLU A 246 14.10 -17.94 -2.41
C GLU A 246 14.06 -17.33 -3.81
N ARG A 247 13.35 -17.97 -4.76
CA ARG A 247 13.33 -17.56 -6.16
C ARG A 247 12.55 -16.27 -6.42
N MET A 248 11.38 -16.09 -5.79
CA MET A 248 10.55 -14.90 -6.05
C MET A 248 11.12 -13.62 -5.45
N ARG A 249 12.04 -13.68 -4.48
CA ARG A 249 12.75 -12.50 -3.98
C ARG A 249 13.60 -11.86 -5.07
N SER A 250 14.23 -12.67 -5.92
CA SER A 250 15.04 -12.20 -7.06
C SER A 250 14.16 -11.56 -8.14
N VAL A 251 13.08 -12.24 -8.54
CA VAL A 251 12.14 -11.75 -9.56
C VAL A 251 11.45 -10.46 -9.11
N MET A 252 10.99 -10.39 -7.86
CA MET A 252 10.25 -9.23 -7.35
C MET A 252 11.15 -8.13 -6.78
N ARG A 253 12.46 -8.20 -7.00
CA ARG A 253 13.42 -7.24 -6.43
C ARG A 253 13.20 -5.82 -6.96
N ASN A 254 12.75 -5.68 -8.20
CA ASN A 254 12.49 -4.41 -8.88
C ASN A 254 11.12 -3.78 -8.53
N THR A 255 10.32 -4.40 -7.65
CA THR A 255 8.96 -3.93 -7.29
C THR A 255 8.91 -2.44 -6.89
N ARG A 256 9.94 -1.96 -6.19
CA ARG A 256 10.02 -0.54 -5.76
C ARG A 256 10.33 0.41 -6.92
N ILE A 257 11.14 -0.06 -7.88
CA ILE A 257 11.49 0.69 -9.09
C ILE A 257 10.22 0.86 -9.93
N TYR A 258 9.45 -0.20 -10.17
CA TYR A 258 8.13 -0.10 -10.81
C TYR A 258 7.18 0.85 -10.06
N GLY A 259 7.20 0.83 -8.73
CA GLY A 259 6.44 1.79 -7.93
C GLY A 259 6.86 3.25 -8.11
N ALA A 260 8.12 3.53 -8.48
CA ALA A 260 8.60 4.87 -8.82
C ALA A 260 8.25 5.25 -10.27
N ILE A 261 8.45 4.33 -11.22
CA ILE A 261 8.07 4.48 -12.64
C ILE A 261 6.59 4.86 -12.75
N VAL A 262 5.73 4.10 -12.08
CA VAL A 262 4.28 4.30 -12.13
C VAL A 262 3.85 5.64 -11.50
N LYS A 263 4.62 6.15 -10.52
CA LYS A 263 4.32 7.45 -9.90
C LYS A 263 4.70 8.64 -10.77
N SER A 264 5.58 8.48 -11.75
CA SER A 264 5.91 9.57 -12.69
C SER A 264 4.77 9.84 -13.67
N LEU A 265 3.79 8.92 -13.79
CA LEU A 265 2.65 9.03 -14.70
C LEU A 265 3.05 9.25 -16.17
N ASN A 266 4.21 8.73 -16.59
CA ASN A 266 4.65 8.82 -17.97
C ASN A 266 3.64 8.18 -18.93
N PRO A 267 3.21 8.88 -20.01
CA PRO A 267 2.13 8.45 -20.87
C PRO A 267 2.46 7.18 -21.66
N GLU A 268 3.68 7.05 -22.18
CA GLU A 268 4.10 5.86 -22.92
C GLU A 268 4.16 4.62 -22.06
N VAL A 269 4.74 4.72 -20.85
CA VAL A 269 4.74 3.61 -19.90
C VAL A 269 3.31 3.26 -19.50
N THR A 270 2.46 4.25 -19.30
CA THR A 270 1.04 4.05 -19.00
C THR A 270 0.35 3.27 -20.11
N SER A 271 0.54 3.67 -21.36
CA SER A 271 0.00 2.98 -22.54
C SER A 271 0.50 1.54 -22.62
N LYS A 272 1.82 1.32 -22.54
CA LYS A 272 2.44 -0.03 -22.56
C LYS A 272 1.90 -0.93 -21.45
N MET A 273 1.96 -0.49 -20.20
CA MET A 273 1.50 -1.29 -19.07
C MET A 273 0.00 -1.57 -19.13
N THR A 274 -0.81 -0.59 -19.55
CA THR A 274 -2.27 -0.78 -19.71
C THR A 274 -2.56 -1.75 -20.83
N ARG A 275 -1.85 -1.68 -21.96
CA ARG A 275 -1.97 -2.61 -23.09
C ARG A 275 -1.61 -4.05 -22.69
N TYR A 276 -0.50 -4.23 -21.97
CA TYR A 276 -0.13 -5.57 -21.47
C TYR A 276 -1.13 -6.10 -20.46
N PHE A 277 -1.66 -5.24 -19.59
CA PHE A 277 -2.67 -5.62 -18.62
C PHE A 277 -4.01 -5.94 -19.29
N SER A 278 -4.42 -5.17 -20.29
CA SER A 278 -5.68 -5.36 -21.02
C SER A 278 -5.63 -6.58 -21.93
N ARG A 279 -4.50 -6.89 -22.57
CA ARG A 279 -4.34 -8.12 -23.38
C ARG A 279 -4.68 -9.39 -22.60
N GLY A 280 -4.36 -9.46 -21.31
CA GLY A 280 -4.76 -10.58 -20.45
C GLY A 280 -6.27 -10.71 -20.25
N MET A 281 -7.03 -9.62 -20.43
CA MET A 281 -8.47 -9.57 -20.20
C MET A 281 -9.31 -9.48 -21.48
N TRP A 282 -8.73 -9.02 -22.61
CA TRP A 282 -9.48 -8.65 -23.82
C TRP A 282 -8.92 -9.19 -25.14
N ALA A 283 -7.70 -9.70 -25.21
CA ALA A 283 -7.15 -10.15 -26.50
C ALA A 283 -8.05 -11.26 -27.10
N GLU A 284 -8.27 -11.30 -28.40
CA GLU A 284 -8.90 -12.47 -29.04
C GLU A 284 -7.81 -13.53 -29.29
N GLY A 285 -8.11 -14.81 -29.02
CA GLY A 285 -7.15 -15.92 -29.17
C GLY A 285 -6.86 -16.72 -27.88
N ASN A 286 -6.36 -17.95 -28.02
CA ASN A 286 -6.26 -18.94 -26.93
C ASN A 286 -5.01 -18.84 -26.04
N LYS A 287 -3.99 -18.06 -26.42
CA LYS A 287 -2.72 -17.97 -25.67
C LYS A 287 -2.76 -16.83 -24.64
N PRO A 288 -2.36 -17.07 -23.37
CA PRO A 288 -2.31 -16.02 -22.35
C PRO A 288 -1.20 -15.00 -22.69
N ALA A 289 -1.50 -13.71 -22.51
CA ALA A 289 -0.48 -12.67 -22.58
C ALA A 289 0.56 -12.91 -21.47
N ARG A 290 1.82 -13.18 -21.85
CA ARG A 290 2.89 -13.54 -20.91
C ARG A 290 3.15 -12.48 -19.85
N GLU A 291 2.91 -11.22 -20.17
CA GLU A 291 3.13 -10.07 -19.31
C GLU A 291 2.08 -9.97 -18.20
N PHE A 292 0.87 -10.46 -18.45
CA PHE A 292 -0.28 -10.28 -17.54
C PHE A 292 -0.06 -10.94 -16.18
N PRO A 293 0.34 -12.22 -16.06
CA PRO A 293 0.60 -12.83 -14.74
C PRO A 293 1.72 -12.13 -13.95
N PHE A 294 2.75 -11.62 -14.63
CA PHE A 294 3.82 -10.85 -13.99
C PHE A 294 3.32 -9.49 -13.48
N LEU A 295 2.57 -8.75 -14.30
CA LEU A 295 1.95 -7.48 -13.89
C LEU A 295 0.97 -7.69 -12.73
N PHE A 296 0.19 -8.76 -12.76
CA PHE A 296 -0.69 -9.11 -11.65
C PHE A 296 0.13 -9.40 -10.38
N ARG A 297 1.21 -10.18 -10.48
CA ARG A 297 2.14 -10.40 -9.37
C ARG A 297 2.75 -9.10 -8.83
N LEU A 298 3.07 -8.14 -9.69
CA LEU A 298 3.52 -6.81 -9.30
C LEU A 298 2.44 -6.05 -8.52
N CYS A 299 1.17 -6.13 -8.92
CA CYS A 299 0.05 -5.57 -8.15
C CYS A 299 -0.03 -6.18 -6.75
N VAL A 300 0.14 -7.50 -6.62
CA VAL A 300 0.15 -8.19 -5.31
C VAL A 300 1.27 -7.64 -4.42
N CYS A 301 2.43 -7.33 -4.99
CA CYS A 301 3.61 -6.88 -4.25
C CYS A 301 3.66 -5.36 -4.01
N SER A 302 2.93 -4.57 -4.80
CA SER A 302 3.00 -3.11 -4.79
C SER A 302 1.62 -2.45 -4.86
N PRO A 303 1.13 -1.89 -3.75
CA PRO A 303 -0.13 -1.15 -3.73
C PRO A 303 -0.16 0.05 -4.68
N SER A 304 1.00 0.68 -4.95
CA SER A 304 1.08 1.78 -5.90
C SER A 304 0.87 1.33 -7.35
N VAL A 305 1.47 0.19 -7.73
CA VAL A 305 1.27 -0.38 -9.07
C VAL A 305 -0.18 -0.86 -9.23
N ALA A 306 -0.71 -1.51 -8.20
CA ALA A 306 -2.10 -1.97 -8.19
C ALA A 306 -3.09 -0.80 -8.34
N SER A 307 -2.91 0.25 -7.55
CA SER A 307 -3.76 1.45 -7.62
C SER A 307 -3.68 2.11 -8.99
N PHE A 308 -2.49 2.20 -9.59
CA PHE A 308 -2.32 2.75 -10.92
C PHE A 308 -2.97 1.90 -12.01
N LEU A 309 -2.64 0.62 -12.12
CA LEU A 309 -3.16 -0.22 -13.20
C LEU A 309 -4.68 -0.32 -13.15
N VAL A 310 -5.27 -0.44 -11.95
CA VAL A 310 -6.72 -0.48 -11.82
C VAL A 310 -7.35 0.87 -12.20
N VAL A 311 -6.76 2.00 -11.80
CA VAL A 311 -7.27 3.33 -12.19
C VAL A 311 -7.19 3.53 -13.71
N GLN A 312 -6.07 3.18 -14.33
CA GLN A 312 -5.91 3.33 -15.78
C GLN A 312 -6.85 2.40 -16.54
N PHE A 313 -7.02 1.18 -16.05
CA PHE A 313 -7.97 0.24 -16.60
C PHE A 313 -9.41 0.78 -16.54
N LEU A 314 -9.85 1.31 -15.40
CA LEU A 314 -11.20 1.87 -15.23
C LEU A 314 -11.43 3.15 -16.04
N ARG A 315 -10.37 3.94 -16.29
CA ARG A 315 -10.44 5.11 -17.17
C ARG A 315 -10.67 4.70 -18.62
N GLY A 316 -10.00 3.65 -19.07
CA GLY A 316 -10.14 3.13 -20.44
C GLY A 316 -11.44 2.34 -20.65
N ASN A 317 -11.92 1.64 -19.63
CA ASN A 317 -13.09 0.77 -19.71
C ASN A 317 -14.07 1.07 -18.56
N ARG A 318 -15.20 1.70 -18.88
CA ARG A 318 -16.21 2.11 -17.87
C ARG A 318 -16.90 0.93 -17.17
N ARG A 319 -16.81 -0.31 -17.69
CA ARG A 319 -17.37 -1.53 -17.10
C ARG A 319 -16.46 -2.73 -17.33
N ILE A 320 -16.17 -3.50 -16.27
CA ILE A 320 -15.58 -4.83 -16.40
C ILE A 320 -16.72 -5.81 -16.60
N MET A 321 -16.75 -6.52 -17.73
CA MET A 321 -17.74 -7.54 -17.98
C MET A 321 -17.26 -8.91 -17.45
N PRO A 322 -18.19 -9.81 -17.06
CA PRO A 322 -17.85 -11.13 -16.52
C PRO A 322 -16.95 -12.02 -17.41
N PRO A 323 -17.09 -12.05 -18.76
CA PRO A 323 -16.22 -12.84 -19.62
C PRO A 323 -14.73 -12.47 -19.51
N GLN A 324 -14.42 -11.18 -19.34
CA GLN A 324 -13.06 -10.64 -19.23
C GLN A 324 -12.42 -11.05 -17.90
N LEU A 325 -13.21 -11.17 -16.84
CA LEU A 325 -12.74 -11.67 -15.54
C LEU A 325 -12.52 -13.18 -15.58
N CYS A 326 -13.42 -13.94 -16.21
CA CYS A 326 -13.22 -15.37 -16.43
C CYS A 326 -11.94 -15.61 -17.25
N ARG A 327 -11.69 -14.78 -18.27
CA ARG A 327 -10.46 -14.82 -19.05
C ARG A 327 -9.22 -14.49 -18.22
N ALA A 328 -9.28 -13.43 -17.40
CA ALA A 328 -8.19 -13.08 -16.48
C ALA A 328 -7.87 -14.24 -15.53
N GLU A 329 -8.89 -14.89 -14.96
CA GLU A 329 -8.72 -16.09 -14.12
C GLU A 329 -8.09 -17.24 -14.90
N LYS A 330 -8.54 -17.49 -16.14
CA LYS A 330 -7.92 -18.48 -17.03
C LYS A 330 -6.46 -18.15 -17.34
N CYS A 331 -6.09 -16.88 -17.53
CA CYS A 331 -4.69 -16.50 -17.72
C CYS A 331 -3.84 -16.73 -16.46
N LEU A 332 -4.41 -16.50 -15.28
CA LEU A 332 -3.72 -16.73 -14.01
C LEU A 332 -3.61 -18.22 -13.65
N SER A 333 -4.56 -19.06 -14.07
CA SER A 333 -4.54 -20.50 -13.77
C SER A 333 -3.34 -21.24 -14.39
N TYR A 334 -2.73 -20.69 -15.44
CA TYR A 334 -1.48 -21.21 -16.01
C TYR A 334 -0.27 -21.06 -15.07
N VAL A 335 -0.37 -20.26 -14.01
CA VAL A 335 0.72 -20.03 -13.06
C VAL A 335 0.31 -20.58 -11.69
N PRO A 336 1.19 -21.31 -10.98
CA PRO A 336 0.90 -21.79 -9.63
C PRO A 336 0.46 -20.65 -8.69
N GLU A 337 -0.61 -20.87 -7.92
CA GLU A 337 -1.18 -19.85 -7.02
C GLU A 337 -0.14 -19.28 -6.06
N LEU A 338 0.77 -20.12 -5.55
CA LEU A 338 1.83 -19.72 -4.63
C LEU A 338 2.82 -18.72 -5.28
N ILE A 339 3.04 -18.81 -6.59
CA ILE A 339 3.87 -17.86 -7.33
C ILE A 339 3.14 -16.53 -7.51
N ILE A 340 1.85 -16.56 -7.87
CA ILE A 340 1.03 -15.36 -8.10
C ILE A 340 0.75 -14.63 -6.78
N TYR A 341 0.14 -15.31 -5.82
CA TYR A 341 -0.40 -14.72 -4.59
C TYR A 341 0.58 -14.77 -3.42
N GLY A 342 1.67 -15.55 -3.53
CA GLY A 342 2.59 -15.78 -2.41
C GLY A 342 1.89 -16.54 -1.29
N LEU A 343 2.26 -16.23 -0.04
CA LEU A 343 1.63 -16.80 1.15
C LEU A 343 0.26 -16.21 1.48
N SER A 344 -0.25 -15.29 0.65
CA SER A 344 -1.54 -14.64 0.87
C SER A 344 -2.63 -15.41 0.16
N LYS A 345 -3.80 -15.53 0.79
CA LYS A 345 -4.98 -16.05 0.10
C LYS A 345 -5.39 -15.12 -1.04
N PRO A 346 -5.85 -15.64 -2.20
CA PRO A 346 -6.26 -14.81 -3.33
C PRO A 346 -7.23 -13.69 -2.94
N LEU A 347 -8.29 -14.02 -2.19
CA LEU A 347 -9.29 -13.05 -1.73
C LEU A 347 -8.70 -11.92 -0.87
N ASP A 348 -7.72 -12.21 -0.02
CA ASP A 348 -7.05 -11.19 0.81
C ASP A 348 -6.20 -10.24 -0.05
N VAL A 349 -5.64 -10.74 -1.16
CA VAL A 349 -4.91 -9.94 -2.13
C VAL A 349 -5.86 -9.01 -2.88
N TYR A 350 -6.95 -9.53 -3.44
CA TYR A 350 -7.97 -8.72 -4.12
C TYR A 350 -8.55 -7.65 -3.20
N CYS A 351 -8.88 -8.00 -1.95
CA CYS A 351 -9.36 -7.04 -0.96
C CYS A 351 -8.34 -5.92 -0.72
N ARG A 352 -7.06 -6.24 -0.47
CA ARG A 352 -6.02 -5.21 -0.26
C ARG A 352 -5.80 -4.33 -1.48
N THR A 353 -5.87 -4.90 -2.68
CA THR A 353 -5.74 -4.17 -3.93
C THR A 353 -6.87 -3.16 -4.10
N ILE A 354 -8.13 -3.56 -3.91
CA ILE A 354 -9.30 -2.67 -4.00
C ILE A 354 -9.20 -1.54 -2.97
N MET A 355 -8.80 -1.87 -1.74
CA MET A 355 -8.66 -0.88 -0.67
C MET A 355 -7.49 0.10 -0.89
N ALA A 356 -6.56 -0.19 -1.81
CA ALA A 356 -5.46 0.69 -2.19
C ALA A 356 -5.80 1.67 -3.34
N ILE A 357 -6.93 1.49 -4.04
CA ILE A 357 -7.39 2.35 -5.13
C ILE A 357 -7.77 3.75 -4.59
N LYS A 358 -7.61 4.82 -5.37
CA LYS A 358 -8.11 6.17 -5.02
C LYS A 358 -9.64 6.16 -4.83
N ASN A 359 -10.15 6.98 -3.90
CA ASN A 359 -11.56 6.97 -3.46
C ASN A 359 -12.58 7.00 -4.63
N LYS A 360 -12.45 7.95 -5.57
CA LYS A 360 -13.36 8.11 -6.72
C LYS A 360 -13.54 6.82 -7.54
N TYR A 361 -12.45 6.07 -7.76
CA TYR A 361 -12.49 4.83 -8.55
C TYR A 361 -12.84 3.61 -7.71
N ARG A 362 -12.51 3.65 -6.41
CA ARG A 362 -12.88 2.58 -5.47
C ARG A 362 -14.40 2.47 -5.37
N GLU A 363 -15.11 3.60 -5.29
CA GLU A 363 -16.57 3.63 -5.24
C GLU A 363 -17.18 2.90 -6.44
N ALA A 364 -16.79 3.24 -7.67
CA ALA A 364 -17.27 2.54 -8.87
C ALA A 364 -17.03 1.02 -8.83
N VAL A 365 -15.84 0.58 -8.39
CA VAL A 365 -15.54 -0.86 -8.24
C VAL A 365 -16.43 -1.53 -7.19
N LEU A 366 -16.64 -0.88 -6.05
CA LEU A 366 -17.50 -1.40 -4.99
C LEU A 366 -18.98 -1.43 -5.41
N GLU A 367 -19.43 -0.46 -6.20
CA GLU A 367 -20.78 -0.45 -6.77
C GLU A 367 -20.99 -1.57 -7.78
N SER A 368 -20.04 -1.79 -8.70
CA SER A 368 -20.12 -2.92 -9.63
C SER A 368 -20.09 -4.25 -8.88
N LEU A 369 -19.22 -4.41 -7.88
CA LEU A 369 -19.20 -5.62 -7.04
C LEU A 369 -20.55 -5.85 -6.36
N TRP A 370 -21.15 -4.81 -5.80
CA TRP A 370 -22.47 -4.89 -5.18
C TRP A 370 -23.54 -5.32 -6.20
N GLN A 371 -23.56 -4.69 -7.37
CA GLN A 371 -24.49 -5.02 -8.45
C GLN A 371 -24.36 -6.47 -8.87
N TYR A 372 -23.16 -6.97 -9.19
CA TYR A 372 -22.96 -8.36 -9.58
C TYR A 372 -23.27 -9.36 -8.45
N THR A 373 -23.08 -8.97 -7.19
CA THR A 373 -23.36 -9.87 -6.07
C THR A 373 -24.88 -10.07 -5.85
N PHE A 374 -25.70 -9.02 -6.02
CA PHE A 374 -27.09 -9.03 -5.57
C PHE A 374 -28.15 -8.86 -6.66
N THR A 375 -27.78 -8.53 -7.90
CA THR A 375 -28.71 -8.62 -9.03
C THR A 375 -28.91 -10.09 -9.38
N LYS A 376 -30.14 -10.62 -9.28
CA LYS A 376 -30.45 -11.99 -9.73
C LYS A 376 -30.75 -11.96 -11.22
N ASN A 377 -30.05 -12.75 -12.02
CA ASN A 377 -30.44 -13.02 -13.39
C ASN A 377 -30.74 -14.51 -13.55
N ARG A 378 -31.97 -14.85 -13.95
CA ARG A 378 -32.39 -16.26 -14.12
C ARG A 378 -31.72 -16.95 -15.31
N LYS A 379 -31.18 -16.16 -16.25
CA LYS A 379 -30.47 -16.62 -17.46
C LYS A 379 -28.95 -16.73 -17.29
N ASP A 380 -28.43 -16.72 -16.06
CA ASP A 380 -26.98 -16.84 -15.83
C ASP A 380 -26.46 -18.25 -16.19
N ASP A 381 -25.46 -18.32 -17.06
CA ASP A 381 -24.71 -19.53 -17.36
C ASP A 381 -23.84 -20.00 -16.15
N PRO A 382 -23.22 -21.20 -16.20
CA PRO A 382 -22.36 -21.69 -15.12
C PRO A 382 -21.17 -20.78 -14.78
N SER A 383 -20.60 -20.07 -15.78
CA SER A 383 -19.48 -19.15 -15.58
C SER A 383 -19.91 -17.90 -14.83
N MET A 384 -21.09 -17.36 -15.15
CA MET A 384 -21.73 -16.25 -14.47
C MET A 384 -22.09 -16.59 -13.02
N LYS A 385 -22.58 -17.81 -12.76
CA LYS A 385 -22.85 -18.29 -11.40
C LYS A 385 -21.57 -18.35 -10.55
N LEU A 386 -20.47 -18.87 -11.11
CA LEU A 386 -19.17 -18.90 -10.45
C LEU A 386 -18.64 -17.49 -10.18
N PHE A 387 -18.75 -16.60 -11.17
CA PHE A 387 -18.34 -15.21 -11.06
C PHE A 387 -19.07 -14.47 -9.93
N ARG A 388 -20.40 -14.57 -9.86
CA ARG A 388 -21.18 -13.95 -8.78
C ARG A 388 -20.82 -14.51 -7.41
N LYS A 389 -20.53 -15.81 -7.31
CA LYS A 389 -20.03 -16.42 -6.07
C LYS A 389 -18.69 -15.81 -5.63
N ARG A 390 -17.76 -15.58 -6.56
CA ARG A 390 -16.50 -14.88 -6.29
C ARG A 390 -16.72 -13.42 -5.87
N CYS A 391 -17.64 -12.70 -6.52
CA CYS A 391 -18.03 -11.35 -6.12
C CYS A 391 -18.60 -11.32 -4.69
N LEU A 392 -19.43 -12.32 -4.32
CA LEU A 392 -19.95 -12.46 -2.96
C LEU A 392 -18.83 -12.67 -1.95
N ASP A 393 -17.92 -13.62 -2.21
CA ASP A 393 -16.78 -13.92 -1.34
C ASP A 393 -15.85 -12.71 -1.16
N LEU A 394 -15.62 -11.95 -2.24
CA LEU A 394 -14.78 -10.75 -2.20
C LEU A 394 -15.47 -9.60 -1.46
N THR A 395 -16.75 -9.37 -1.74
CA THR A 395 -17.60 -8.40 -1.01
C THR A 395 -17.59 -8.72 0.48
N TYR A 396 -17.66 -10.01 0.84
CA TYR A 396 -17.60 -10.47 2.23
C TYR A 396 -16.28 -10.08 2.89
N GLN A 397 -15.15 -10.38 2.24
CA GLN A 397 -13.83 -10.09 2.78
C GLN A 397 -13.58 -8.59 2.93
N ILE A 398 -14.06 -7.77 1.99
CA ILE A 398 -13.95 -6.30 2.08
C ILE A 398 -14.77 -5.77 3.25
N LEU A 399 -15.99 -6.27 3.44
CA LEU A 399 -16.83 -5.89 4.59
C LEU A 399 -16.20 -6.31 5.92
N LEU A 400 -15.67 -7.54 6.01
CA LEU A 400 -14.92 -8.00 7.19
C LEU A 400 -13.70 -7.13 7.47
N HIS A 401 -12.95 -6.75 6.43
CA HIS A 401 -11.81 -5.86 6.55
C HIS A 401 -12.23 -4.51 7.14
N ASN A 402 -13.31 -3.92 6.63
CA ASN A 402 -13.87 -2.65 7.11
C ASN A 402 -14.34 -2.75 8.57
N CYS A 403 -15.03 -3.83 8.93
CA CYS A 403 -15.50 -4.07 10.31
C CYS A 403 -14.33 -4.22 11.29
N ARG A 404 -13.29 -5.00 10.93
CA ARG A 404 -12.07 -5.17 11.74
C ARG A 404 -11.30 -3.86 11.90
N TYR A 405 -11.22 -3.06 10.83
CA TYR A 405 -10.57 -1.75 10.86
C TYR A 405 -11.28 -0.80 11.85
N ASN A 406 -12.62 -0.78 11.83
CA ASN A 406 -13.43 0.02 12.75
C ASN A 406 -13.24 -0.39 14.20
N LYS A 407 -13.30 -1.70 14.49
CA LYS A 407 -13.03 -2.23 15.84
C LYS A 407 -11.68 -1.76 16.37
N ARG A 408 -10.60 -1.86 15.56
CA ARG A 408 -9.24 -1.44 15.96
C ARG A 408 -9.10 0.06 16.19
N ARG A 409 -9.74 0.92 15.37
CA ARG A 409 -9.68 2.38 15.55
C ARG A 409 -10.40 2.85 16.81
N ARG A 410 -11.54 2.23 17.14
CA ARG A 410 -12.29 2.52 18.37
C ARG A 410 -11.57 2.00 19.62
N CYS A 411 -10.93 0.82 19.57
CA CYS A 411 -10.13 0.32 20.69
C CYS A 411 -8.89 1.19 20.98
N LYS A 412 -8.29 1.84 19.96
CA LYS A 412 -7.14 2.73 20.13
C LYS A 412 -7.49 4.14 20.60
N ARG A 413 -8.77 4.54 20.60
CA ARG A 413 -9.22 5.86 21.06
C ARG A 413 -10.24 5.65 22.17
N LYS A 414 -9.74 5.54 23.40
CA LYS A 414 -10.52 5.53 24.64
C LYS A 414 -11.00 6.93 25.06
N SER A 415 -10.76 8.00 24.29
CA SER A 415 -11.26 9.34 24.60
C SER A 415 -12.66 9.55 24.00
N GLY A 416 -13.62 9.86 24.87
CA GLY A 416 -15.06 9.98 24.62
C GLY A 416 -15.49 11.13 23.71
N ARG A 417 -14.84 11.36 22.57
CA ARG A 417 -15.33 12.30 21.56
C ARG A 417 -16.28 11.59 20.59
N SER A 418 -17.48 12.15 20.44
CA SER A 418 -18.49 11.75 19.47
C SER A 418 -17.89 11.71 18.06
N PHE A 419 -18.19 10.64 17.34
CA PHE A 419 -17.66 10.41 16.00
C PHE A 419 -18.41 11.32 15.02
N ARG A 420 -17.84 12.48 14.63
CA ARG A 420 -18.29 13.14 13.39
C ARG A 420 -17.87 12.25 12.22
N TYR A 421 -18.87 11.65 11.57
CA TYR A 421 -18.72 10.90 10.34
C TYR A 421 -18.17 11.79 9.24
N LYS A 422 -16.83 11.90 9.12
CA LYS A 422 -16.26 12.29 7.83
C LYS A 422 -16.52 11.12 6.88
N TYR A 423 -17.33 11.36 5.85
CA TYR A 423 -17.61 10.43 4.75
C TYR A 423 -16.28 9.86 4.26
N VAL A 424 -16.02 8.59 4.55
CA VAL A 424 -14.87 7.89 4.01
C VAL A 424 -15.42 6.88 3.02
N SER A 425 -15.08 7.01 1.74
CA SER A 425 -15.28 6.02 0.65
C SER A 425 -14.92 4.56 0.97
N ARG A 426 -14.40 4.27 2.16
CA ARG A 426 -14.23 2.92 2.69
C ARG A 426 -15.56 2.29 3.13
N TYR A 427 -16.63 3.06 3.25
CA TYR A 427 -17.95 2.57 3.67
C TYR A 427 -18.96 2.40 2.55
N THR A 428 -18.61 2.61 1.27
CA THR A 428 -19.56 2.52 0.15
C THR A 428 -20.40 1.24 0.16
N LEU A 429 -19.79 0.07 0.41
CA LEU A 429 -20.55 -1.18 0.55
C LEU A 429 -21.47 -1.18 1.77
N LEU A 430 -21.04 -0.58 2.88
CA LEU A 430 -21.85 -0.43 4.08
C LEU A 430 -23.01 0.55 3.87
N ASP A 431 -22.79 1.63 3.13
CA ASP A 431 -23.82 2.60 2.76
C ASP A 431 -24.84 1.95 1.82
N LYS A 432 -24.41 1.10 0.88
CA LYS A 432 -25.31 0.28 0.07
C LYS A 432 -26.09 -0.74 0.90
N VAL A 433 -25.45 -1.40 1.88
CA VAL A 433 -26.14 -2.27 2.86
C VAL A 433 -27.21 -1.48 3.61
N ILE A 434 -26.88 -0.25 4.06
CA ILE A 434 -27.80 0.65 4.76
C ILE A 434 -28.97 1.06 3.86
N SER A 435 -28.71 1.34 2.58
CA SER A 435 -29.72 1.78 1.62
C SER A 435 -30.56 0.64 1.04
N THR A 436 -30.21 -0.63 1.30
CA THR A 436 -30.93 -1.82 0.81
C THR A 436 -31.28 -2.81 1.93
N PRO A 437 -32.01 -2.36 2.98
CA PRO A 437 -32.36 -3.20 4.11
C PRO A 437 -33.09 -4.49 3.69
N LYS A 438 -33.97 -4.42 2.67
CA LYS A 438 -34.69 -5.58 2.12
C LYS A 438 -33.76 -6.73 1.71
N THR A 439 -32.64 -6.43 1.06
CA THR A 439 -31.66 -7.42 0.58
C THR A 439 -30.91 -8.05 1.75
N VAL A 440 -30.54 -7.24 2.74
CA VAL A 440 -29.87 -7.70 3.96
C VAL A 440 -30.76 -8.68 4.71
N LEU A 441 -32.03 -8.33 4.83
CA LEU A 441 -33.04 -9.11 5.52
C LEU A 441 -33.29 -10.46 4.87
N SER A 442 -33.61 -10.45 3.58
CA SER A 442 -33.81 -11.68 2.79
C SER A 442 -32.59 -12.59 2.87
N GLY A 443 -31.40 -12.01 2.98
CA GLY A 443 -30.15 -12.72 3.11
C GLY A 443 -29.90 -13.34 4.48
N MET A 444 -30.24 -12.63 5.56
CA MET A 444 -30.11 -13.13 6.95
C MET A 444 -30.99 -14.35 7.23
N ILE A 445 -32.15 -14.45 6.56
CA ILE A 445 -33.04 -15.60 6.67
C ILE A 445 -32.85 -16.67 5.60
N SER A 446 -31.86 -16.49 4.71
CA SER A 446 -31.57 -17.46 3.66
C SER A 446 -31.29 -18.85 4.24
N ARG A 447 -31.80 -19.89 3.57
CA ARG A 447 -31.44 -21.30 3.84
C ARG A 447 -29.94 -21.51 3.60
N ASN A 448 -29.33 -20.75 2.69
CA ASN A 448 -27.90 -20.81 2.40
C ASN A 448 -27.07 -20.21 3.56
N CYS A 449 -26.27 -21.06 4.21
CA CYS A 449 -25.44 -20.69 5.36
C CYS A 449 -24.42 -19.57 5.04
N SER A 450 -23.83 -19.58 3.84
CA SER A 450 -22.84 -18.61 3.40
C SER A 450 -23.46 -17.23 3.23
N GLN A 451 -24.65 -17.14 2.61
CA GLN A 451 -25.41 -15.90 2.49
C GLN A 451 -25.82 -15.38 3.87
N ARG A 452 -26.37 -16.24 4.73
CA ARG A 452 -26.76 -15.85 6.09
C ARG A 452 -25.59 -15.30 6.90
N THR A 453 -24.44 -15.95 6.83
CA THR A 453 -23.22 -15.49 7.52
C THR A 453 -22.73 -14.15 6.97
N PHE A 454 -22.79 -13.97 5.65
CA PHE A 454 -22.44 -12.70 4.99
C PHE A 454 -23.30 -11.54 5.50
N PHE A 455 -24.63 -11.68 5.43
CA PHE A 455 -25.54 -10.59 5.79
C PHE A 455 -25.58 -10.30 7.29
N LEU A 456 -25.29 -11.31 8.11
CA LEU A 456 -25.06 -11.09 9.53
C LEU A 456 -23.81 -10.23 9.78
N GLN A 457 -22.72 -10.40 9.02
CA GLN A 457 -21.56 -9.50 9.10
C GLN A 457 -21.88 -8.08 8.62
N CYS A 458 -22.76 -7.94 7.62
CA CYS A 458 -23.26 -6.62 7.22
C CYS A 458 -24.00 -5.93 8.37
N ALA A 459 -24.92 -6.63 9.03
CA ALA A 459 -25.64 -6.14 10.19
C ALA A 459 -24.70 -5.77 11.35
N VAL A 460 -23.67 -6.57 11.60
CA VAL A 460 -22.59 -6.26 12.57
C VAL A 460 -21.89 -4.95 12.19
N GLY A 461 -21.49 -4.78 10.92
CA GLY A 461 -20.84 -3.58 10.43
C GLY A 461 -21.69 -2.33 10.59
N VAL A 462 -22.97 -2.40 10.21
CA VAL A 462 -23.92 -1.28 10.35
C VAL A 462 -24.16 -0.97 11.83
N SER A 463 -24.31 -1.98 12.67
CA SER A 463 -24.46 -1.82 14.13
C SER A 463 -23.24 -1.14 14.76
N TYR A 464 -22.02 -1.46 14.29
CA TYR A 464 -20.82 -0.75 14.73
C TYR A 464 -20.82 0.73 14.34
N VAL A 465 -21.45 1.06 13.21
CA VAL A 465 -21.46 2.38 12.60
C VAL A 465 -22.60 3.24 13.15
N LYS A 466 -23.85 2.82 12.92
CA LYS A 466 -25.06 3.52 13.37
C LYS A 466 -25.37 3.32 14.86
N GLY A 467 -24.65 2.44 15.54
CA GLY A 467 -24.81 2.27 16.99
C GLY A 467 -26.00 1.37 17.38
N PRO A 468 -26.53 1.53 18.60
CA PRO A 468 -27.52 0.62 19.19
C PRO A 468 -28.89 0.65 18.50
N VAL A 469 -29.28 1.77 17.89
CA VAL A 469 -30.57 1.89 17.16
C VAL A 469 -30.63 0.92 15.99
N ALA A 470 -29.65 0.96 15.10
CA ALA A 470 -29.60 0.03 13.96
C ALA A 470 -29.43 -1.43 14.41
N MET A 471 -28.71 -1.66 15.51
CA MET A 471 -28.60 -3.01 16.08
C MET A 471 -29.96 -3.52 16.55
N SER A 472 -30.76 -2.68 17.23
CA SER A 472 -32.12 -3.02 17.65
C SER A 472 -33.01 -3.36 16.44
N GLU A 473 -32.94 -2.58 15.36
CA GLU A 473 -33.66 -2.87 14.12
C GLU A 473 -33.31 -4.26 13.56
N TYR A 474 -32.01 -4.60 13.43
CA TYR A 474 -31.58 -5.93 12.97
C TYR A 474 -31.98 -7.07 13.91
N LEU A 475 -32.00 -6.84 15.22
CA LEU A 475 -32.50 -7.84 16.17
C LEU A 475 -34.00 -8.06 16.02
N ASN A 476 -34.79 -6.99 15.91
CA ASN A 476 -36.23 -7.05 15.63
C ASN A 476 -36.51 -7.80 14.33
N TYR A 477 -35.76 -7.48 13.28
CA TYR A 477 -35.85 -8.17 12.00
C TYR A 477 -35.61 -9.67 12.09
N ILE A 478 -34.60 -10.13 12.84
CA ILE A 478 -34.36 -11.56 13.08
C ILE A 478 -35.56 -12.19 13.79
N LEU A 479 -36.14 -11.52 14.79
CA LEU A 479 -37.27 -12.01 15.56
C LEU A 479 -38.55 -12.14 14.72
N PHE A 480 -38.82 -11.19 13.82
CA PHE A 480 -40.00 -11.23 12.94
C PHE A 480 -39.93 -12.35 11.89
N THR A 481 -38.73 -12.73 11.47
CA THR A 481 -38.53 -13.53 10.24
C THR A 481 -37.96 -14.93 10.47
N SER A 482 -37.45 -15.22 11.67
CA SER A 482 -36.90 -16.53 11.98
C SER A 482 -38.01 -17.58 12.11
N THR A 483 -37.98 -18.57 11.24
CA THR A 483 -38.83 -19.77 11.31
C THR A 483 -38.05 -20.98 11.84
N HIS A 484 -36.72 -20.99 11.72
CA HIS A 484 -35.87 -22.10 12.15
C HIS A 484 -34.84 -21.69 13.22
N PRO A 485 -34.40 -22.62 14.09
CA PRO A 485 -33.41 -22.34 15.14
C PRO A 485 -32.10 -21.72 14.64
N TYR A 486 -31.64 -22.12 13.45
CA TYR A 486 -30.39 -21.60 12.86
C TYR A 486 -30.48 -20.13 12.39
N GLN A 487 -31.69 -19.62 12.13
CA GLN A 487 -31.91 -18.19 11.82
C GLN A 487 -31.89 -17.38 13.12
N LEU A 488 -32.57 -17.90 14.15
CA LEU A 488 -32.59 -17.29 15.49
C LEU A 488 -31.20 -17.25 16.14
N ALA A 489 -30.32 -18.23 15.83
CA ALA A 489 -28.91 -18.19 16.24
C ALA A 489 -28.17 -16.93 15.76
N GLY A 490 -28.64 -16.28 14.70
CA GLY A 490 -28.16 -14.97 14.24
C GLY A 490 -28.29 -13.88 15.30
N PHE A 491 -29.34 -13.92 16.13
CA PHE A 491 -29.58 -12.96 17.22
C PHE A 491 -28.42 -12.96 18.21
N PHE A 492 -28.11 -14.15 18.75
CA PHE A 492 -27.00 -14.33 19.70
C PHE A 492 -25.65 -13.98 19.10
N LYS A 493 -25.46 -14.31 17.82
CA LYS A 493 -24.21 -14.04 17.12
C LYS A 493 -24.01 -12.54 16.88
N LEU A 494 -25.07 -11.78 16.56
CA LEU A 494 -25.02 -10.31 16.48
C LEU A 494 -24.69 -9.69 17.85
N CYS A 495 -25.37 -10.12 18.91
CA CYS A 495 -25.10 -9.66 20.29
C CYS A 495 -23.65 -9.95 20.73
N LYS A 496 -23.15 -11.16 20.46
CA LYS A 496 -21.76 -11.54 20.77
C LYS A 496 -20.74 -10.71 19.98
N MET A 497 -21.05 -10.36 18.73
CA MET A 497 -20.11 -9.64 17.86
C MET A 497 -20.07 -8.13 18.11
N VAL A 498 -21.10 -7.54 18.72
CA VAL A 498 -21.19 -6.08 19.02
C VAL A 498 -21.55 -5.84 20.51
N PRO A 499 -20.76 -6.35 21.47
CA PRO A 499 -21.15 -6.41 22.89
C PRO A 499 -21.45 -5.05 23.52
N ARG A 500 -20.76 -4.00 23.08
CA ARG A 500 -20.91 -2.64 23.62
C ARG A 500 -22.28 -2.00 23.36
N ASN A 501 -22.97 -2.42 22.29
CA ASN A 501 -24.26 -1.86 21.92
C ASN A 501 -25.43 -2.71 22.42
N VAL A 502 -25.16 -3.91 22.97
CA VAL A 502 -26.19 -4.90 23.30
C VAL A 502 -27.21 -4.37 24.28
N ASN A 503 -26.78 -3.81 25.41
CA ASN A 503 -27.69 -3.39 26.48
C ASN A 503 -28.67 -2.33 26.00
N GLU A 504 -28.17 -1.31 25.29
CA GLU A 504 -29.01 -0.24 24.75
C GLU A 504 -29.88 -0.72 23.58
N ALA A 505 -29.35 -1.60 22.71
CA ALA A 505 -30.13 -2.19 21.62
C ALA A 505 -31.28 -3.06 22.15
N ILE A 506 -31.06 -3.83 23.22
CA ILE A 506 -32.11 -4.64 23.87
C ILE A 506 -33.17 -3.73 24.51
N ARG A 507 -32.77 -2.64 25.20
CA ARG A 507 -33.75 -1.67 25.72
C ARG A 507 -34.63 -1.09 24.62
N LEU A 508 -34.02 -0.68 23.51
CA LEU A 508 -34.75 -0.16 22.34
C LEU A 508 -35.65 -1.23 21.72
N LEU A 509 -35.19 -2.48 21.67
CA LEU A 509 -35.95 -3.63 21.16
C LEU A 509 -37.19 -3.88 22.02
N MET A 510 -37.06 -3.84 23.35
CA MET A 510 -38.18 -4.01 24.29
C MET A 510 -39.19 -2.86 24.24
N ARG A 511 -38.80 -1.68 23.74
CA ARG A 511 -39.70 -0.54 23.52
C ARG A 511 -40.47 -0.60 22.19
N THR A 512 -40.21 -1.61 21.35
CA THR A 512 -40.88 -1.75 20.04
C THR A 512 -42.34 -2.19 20.25
N ARG A 513 -43.29 -1.27 20.11
CA ARG A 513 -44.75 -1.53 20.23
C ARG A 513 -45.36 -1.90 18.87
N GLN A 514 -46.56 -2.48 18.86
CA GLN A 514 -47.29 -2.90 17.65
C GLN A 514 -47.43 -1.78 16.60
N HIS A 515 -47.78 -0.56 16.99
CA HIS A 515 -47.84 0.61 16.08
C HIS A 515 -46.46 0.98 15.44
N VAL A 516 -45.36 0.67 16.13
CA VAL A 516 -43.98 0.88 15.62
C VAL A 516 -43.65 -0.19 14.57
N ILE A 517 -44.25 -1.38 14.68
CA ILE A 517 -44.08 -2.47 13.73
C ILE A 517 -44.67 -2.08 12.37
N GLU A 518 -45.87 -1.49 12.40
CA GLU A 518 -46.62 -1.03 11.24
C GLU A 518 -45.95 0.18 10.55
N THR A 519 -45.40 1.12 11.32
CA THR A 519 -44.83 2.37 10.79
C THR A 519 -43.33 2.29 10.44
N LYS A 520 -42.50 1.58 11.23
CA LYS A 520 -41.03 1.53 11.02
C LYS A 520 -40.54 0.34 10.22
N PHE A 521 -41.38 -0.67 9.98
CA PHE A 521 -41.00 -1.84 9.18
C PHE A 521 -41.89 -2.04 7.94
N PRO A 522 -42.06 -1.01 7.08
CA PRO A 522 -42.93 -1.06 5.90
C PRO A 522 -42.50 -2.13 4.88
N ILE A 523 -41.28 -2.65 5.00
CA ILE A 523 -40.73 -3.72 4.17
C ILE A 523 -41.48 -5.06 4.37
N PHE A 524 -42.01 -5.30 5.56
CA PHE A 524 -42.66 -6.56 5.93
C PHE A 524 -44.19 -6.47 5.96
N SER A 525 -44.76 -5.29 6.20
CA SER A 525 -46.21 -5.07 6.11
C SER A 525 -46.77 -5.42 4.72
N CYS A 526 -45.96 -5.35 3.67
CA CYS A 526 -46.33 -5.78 2.31
C CYS A 526 -46.31 -7.30 2.08
N ARG A 527 -45.83 -8.13 3.03
CA ARG A 527 -45.66 -9.59 2.85
C ARG A 527 -46.30 -10.44 3.95
N PHE A 528 -46.45 -9.91 5.15
CA PHE A 528 -47.09 -10.59 6.26
C PHE A 528 -47.98 -9.59 7.01
N PRO A 529 -49.20 -9.99 7.43
CA PRO A 529 -50.01 -9.18 8.34
C PRO A 529 -49.23 -8.84 9.63
N ALA A 530 -49.48 -7.66 10.19
CA ALA A 530 -48.80 -7.20 11.40
C ALA A 530 -48.97 -8.17 12.58
N GLU A 531 -50.13 -8.81 12.69
CA GLU A 531 -50.43 -9.83 13.70
C GLU A 531 -49.51 -11.05 13.61
N VAL A 532 -49.26 -11.55 12.40
CA VAL A 532 -48.34 -12.68 12.15
C VAL A 532 -46.92 -12.31 12.57
N MET A 533 -46.50 -11.07 12.30
CA MET A 533 -45.19 -10.58 12.72
C MET A 533 -45.08 -10.48 14.25
N CYS A 534 -46.10 -9.93 14.91
CA CYS A 534 -46.12 -9.79 16.37
C CYS A 534 -46.11 -11.16 17.07
N SER A 535 -46.91 -12.11 16.56
CA SER A 535 -46.94 -13.50 17.05
C SER A 535 -45.57 -14.17 16.92
N ARG A 536 -44.94 -14.09 15.74
CA ARG A 536 -43.58 -14.63 15.51
C ARG A 536 -42.53 -13.99 16.40
N TRP A 537 -42.59 -12.67 16.57
CA TRP A 537 -41.70 -11.94 17.47
C TRP A 537 -41.83 -12.46 18.90
N ALA A 538 -43.06 -12.59 19.41
CA ALA A 538 -43.31 -13.06 20.77
C ALA A 538 -42.82 -14.51 20.98
N ILE A 539 -43.07 -15.40 20.02
CA ILE A 539 -42.59 -16.79 20.05
C ILE A 539 -41.06 -16.84 20.07
N ASN A 540 -40.40 -16.09 19.18
CA ASN A 540 -38.95 -16.10 19.06
C ASN A 540 -38.27 -15.41 20.25
N MET A 541 -38.87 -14.34 20.79
CA MET A 541 -38.35 -13.66 21.97
C MET A 541 -38.45 -14.56 23.22
N ARG A 542 -39.54 -15.32 23.38
CA ARG A 542 -39.64 -16.36 24.42
C ARG A 542 -38.52 -17.40 24.31
N LYS A 543 -38.20 -17.85 23.09
CA LYS A 543 -37.07 -18.77 22.84
C LYS A 543 -35.72 -18.13 23.20
N VAL A 544 -35.53 -16.85 22.88
CA VAL A 544 -34.31 -16.09 23.25
C VAL A 544 -34.15 -16.01 24.76
N ILE A 545 -35.22 -15.61 25.47
CA ILE A 545 -35.21 -15.50 26.94
C ILE A 545 -34.96 -16.86 27.58
N LYS A 546 -35.58 -17.94 27.08
CA LYS A 546 -35.34 -19.31 27.58
C LYS A 546 -33.87 -19.72 27.41
N ALA A 547 -33.28 -19.45 26.25
CA ALA A 547 -31.87 -19.76 25.99
C ALA A 547 -30.91 -18.92 26.85
N ASP A 548 -31.21 -17.63 27.06
CA ASP A 548 -30.41 -16.77 27.94
C ASP A 548 -30.47 -17.23 29.41
N LYS A 549 -31.66 -17.59 29.91
CA LYS A 549 -31.83 -18.19 31.24
C LYS A 549 -31.04 -19.50 31.40
N MET A 550 -31.01 -20.36 30.38
CA MET A 550 -30.19 -21.58 30.41
C MET A 550 -28.69 -21.29 30.42
N LEU A 551 -28.23 -20.29 29.66
CA LEU A 551 -26.83 -19.86 29.64
C LEU A 551 -26.42 -19.20 30.97
N ALA A 552 -27.31 -18.44 31.59
CA ALA A 552 -27.09 -17.86 32.92
C ALA A 552 -26.98 -18.95 34.00
N LYS A 553 -27.82 -20.00 33.95
CA LYS A 553 -27.70 -21.17 34.84
C LYS A 553 -26.36 -21.91 34.69
N ARG A 554 -25.86 -22.05 33.45
CA ARG A 554 -24.55 -22.69 33.16
C ARG A 554 -23.33 -21.82 33.52
N ARG A 555 -23.50 -20.51 33.75
CA ARG A 555 -22.44 -19.58 34.18
C ARG A 555 -22.34 -19.44 35.68
N ARG A 556 -23.28 -19.98 36.45
CA ARG A 556 -23.13 -20.06 37.92
C ARG A 556 -21.99 -21.04 38.20
N PRO A 557 -20.98 -20.67 39.00
CA PRO A 557 -20.03 -21.65 39.50
C PRO A 557 -20.83 -22.69 40.29
N ILE A 558 -20.62 -23.97 39.99
CA ILE A 558 -21.06 -25.04 40.87
C ILE A 558 -20.15 -24.91 42.10
N MET A 559 -20.59 -24.18 43.12
CA MET A 559 -19.97 -24.34 44.45
C MET A 559 -20.34 -25.74 44.96
N PRO A 560 -19.38 -26.52 45.48
CA PRO A 560 -19.69 -27.77 46.12
C PRO A 560 -20.56 -27.50 47.34
N ARG A 561 -21.63 -28.27 47.52
CA ARG A 561 -22.42 -28.27 48.75
C ARG A 561 -21.50 -28.58 49.92
N HIS A 562 -21.65 -27.79 50.99
CA HIS A 562 -21.00 -27.96 52.28
C HIS A 562 -20.87 -29.44 52.69
N VAL A 563 -19.64 -29.89 52.85
CA VAL A 563 -19.33 -30.97 53.80
C VAL A 563 -19.24 -30.28 55.16
N MET A 564 -20.23 -30.51 56.01
CA MET A 564 -20.07 -30.26 57.44
C MET A 564 -19.07 -31.28 57.97
N ILE A 565 -17.87 -30.82 58.33
CA ILE A 565 -17.03 -31.50 59.31
C ILE A 565 -17.21 -30.69 60.59
N VAL A 566 -18.01 -31.23 61.49
CA VAL A 566 -18.10 -30.81 62.89
C VAL A 566 -16.90 -31.44 63.60
N LYS A 567 -16.18 -30.62 64.37
CA LYS A 567 -15.18 -31.05 65.35
C LYS A 567 -15.86 -31.72 66.54
#